data_AF-A0A953X535-F1
#
_entry.id   AF-A0A953X535-F1
#
_cell.length_a   1.000
_cell.length_b   1.000
_cell.length_c   1.000
_cell.angle_alpha   90.00
_cell.angle_beta   90.00
_cell.angle_gamma   90.00
#
_symmetry.space_group_name_H-M   'P 1'
#
loop_
_entity.id
_entity.type
_entity.pdbx_description
1 polymer ?
#
loop_
_entity_poly.entity_id
_entity_poly.type
_entity_poly.pdbx_seq_one_letter_code
_entity_poly.pdbx_strand_id
1 'polypeptide(L)'
;MKSFQGPVPSESKMLADARQLLAQRAYREAHALCLDVLKANPASAEAYFLLGILTADHGNHARAIDLFDRALAADAGHAGALAHKARSLIALLQRDEAVRTAEMAAALGPSDPLTLDTLGVVFSRAGLHARAVPFYAAAIACRPDEPNFHYNHGAALQFVGRMDETRVAYEACLTLAPNDTRALSALVQITRQTEAANEVPRLEAAFAATSQDADDALRVGHALAKAHDDMGHAEEALAWLQRAKAKKWASIRYDPARDEALFERSAHLADTLKGRSGAAGPAPIFITGMPRTGTTLVDRILSGHSLVTSAGELADFGL
;
A
#
# COMPACT_ATOMS: atom_id res chain seq x y z
N MET A 1 -2.96 -24.29 49.20
CA MET A 1 -3.26 -23.00 48.52
C MET A 1 -4.11 -23.27 47.30
N LYS A 2 -5.43 -23.08 47.38
CA LYS A 2 -6.28 -23.06 46.19
C LYS A 2 -6.08 -21.70 45.53
N SER A 3 -5.43 -21.70 44.37
CA SER A 3 -5.35 -20.53 43.49
C SER A 3 -6.78 -20.13 43.13
N PHE A 4 -7.23 -19.00 43.65
CA PHE A 4 -8.47 -18.35 43.22
C PHE A 4 -8.19 -17.77 41.83
N GLN A 5 -8.40 -18.57 40.79
CA GLN A 5 -8.59 -18.01 39.45
C GLN A 5 -9.95 -17.30 39.49
N GLY A 6 -9.95 -15.98 39.31
CA GLY A 6 -11.16 -15.20 39.14
C GLY A 6 -12.03 -15.77 38.01
N PRO A 7 -13.31 -15.38 37.92
CA PRO A 7 -14.21 -15.91 36.90
C PRO A 7 -13.57 -15.75 35.52
N VAL A 8 -13.43 -16.87 34.79
CA VAL A 8 -12.92 -16.87 33.42
C VAL A 8 -13.82 -15.93 32.61
N PRO A 9 -13.27 -14.89 31.96
CA PRO A 9 -14.08 -13.98 31.16
C PRO A 9 -14.82 -14.77 30.07
N SER A 10 -16.06 -14.37 29.77
CA SER A 10 -16.85 -15.02 28.72
C SER A 10 -16.16 -14.86 27.37
N GLU A 11 -16.36 -15.82 26.45
CA GLU A 11 -15.81 -15.78 25.09
C GLU A 11 -16.08 -14.43 24.41
N SER A 12 -17.31 -13.94 24.47
CA SER A 12 -17.71 -12.64 23.91
C SER A 12 -16.87 -11.47 24.46
N LYS A 13 -16.60 -11.47 25.78
CA LYS A 13 -15.75 -10.44 26.39
C LYS A 13 -14.31 -10.56 25.91
N MET A 14 -13.75 -11.77 25.87
CA MET A 14 -12.38 -11.99 25.41
C MET A 14 -12.17 -11.55 23.96
N LEU A 15 -13.15 -11.82 23.09
CA LEU A 15 -13.11 -11.39 21.69
C LEU A 15 -13.27 -9.87 21.54
N ALA A 16 -14.13 -9.23 22.35
CA ALA A 16 -14.25 -7.78 22.38
C ALA A 16 -12.94 -7.11 22.85
N ASP A 17 -12.34 -7.62 23.91
CA ASP A 17 -11.05 -7.16 24.43
C ASP A 17 -9.95 -7.36 23.37
N ALA A 18 -9.92 -8.51 22.68
CA ALA A 18 -8.97 -8.78 21.60
C ALA A 18 -9.12 -7.78 20.43
N ARG A 19 -10.34 -7.42 20.03
CA ARG A 19 -10.59 -6.38 19.01
C ARG A 19 -10.06 -5.02 19.43
N GLN A 20 -10.30 -4.63 20.68
CA GLN A 20 -9.80 -3.36 21.21
C GLN A 20 -8.27 -3.32 21.23
N LEU A 21 -7.63 -4.42 21.65
CA LEU A 21 -6.18 -4.57 21.66
C LEU A 21 -5.59 -4.51 20.24
N LEU A 22 -6.26 -5.11 19.24
CA LEU A 22 -5.86 -4.97 17.83
C LEU A 22 -5.93 -3.52 17.36
N ALA A 23 -6.99 -2.78 17.69
CA ALA A 23 -7.09 -1.36 17.35
C ALA A 23 -5.96 -0.53 17.97
N GLN A 24 -5.45 -0.95 19.13
CA GLN A 24 -4.31 -0.35 19.83
C GLN A 24 -2.94 -0.91 19.38
N ARG A 25 -2.92 -1.84 18.43
CA ARG A 25 -1.72 -2.59 18.00
C ARG A 25 -1.01 -3.38 19.11
N ALA A 26 -1.74 -3.71 20.18
CA ALA A 26 -1.29 -4.60 21.25
C ALA A 26 -1.39 -6.07 20.81
N TYR A 27 -0.63 -6.41 19.77
CA TYR A 27 -0.77 -7.68 19.03
C TYR A 27 -0.52 -8.92 19.90
N ARG A 28 0.43 -8.87 20.83
CA ARG A 28 0.76 -10.02 21.68
C ARG A 28 -0.40 -10.42 22.59
N GLU A 29 -1.03 -9.44 23.22
CA GLU A 29 -2.16 -9.66 24.12
C GLU A 29 -3.41 -10.09 23.35
N ALA A 30 -3.69 -9.45 22.20
CA ALA A 30 -4.78 -9.86 21.32
C ALA A 30 -4.62 -11.32 20.84
N HIS A 31 -3.40 -11.70 20.45
CA HIS A 31 -3.09 -13.08 20.05
C HIS A 31 -3.35 -14.06 21.21
N ALA A 32 -2.88 -13.76 22.43
CA ALA A 32 -3.08 -14.62 23.59
C ALA A 32 -4.57 -14.86 23.87
N LEU A 33 -5.39 -13.81 23.86
CA LEU A 33 -6.85 -13.93 24.05
C LEU A 33 -7.51 -14.79 22.98
N CYS A 34 -7.14 -14.60 21.70
CA CYS A 34 -7.69 -15.41 20.61
C CYS A 34 -7.31 -16.90 20.77
N LEU A 35 -6.09 -17.21 21.20
CA LEU A 35 -5.68 -18.59 21.46
C LEU A 35 -6.43 -19.19 22.65
N ASP A 36 -6.66 -18.43 23.71
CA ASP A 36 -7.42 -18.92 24.86
C ASP A 36 -8.89 -19.18 24.50
N VAL A 37 -9.49 -18.33 23.64
CA VAL A 37 -10.81 -18.62 23.04
C VAL A 37 -10.76 -19.91 22.23
N LEU A 38 -9.76 -20.11 21.36
CA LEU A 38 -9.66 -21.32 20.54
C LEU A 38 -9.39 -22.60 21.34
N LYS A 39 -8.75 -22.51 22.52
CA LYS A 39 -8.62 -23.67 23.43
C LYS A 39 -9.96 -24.10 24.00
N ALA A 40 -10.83 -23.14 24.31
CA ALA A 40 -12.17 -23.42 24.85
C ALA A 40 -13.18 -23.75 23.75
N ASN A 41 -13.08 -23.10 22.60
CA ASN A 41 -13.94 -23.24 21.43
C ASN A 41 -13.08 -23.28 20.13
N PRO A 42 -12.64 -24.47 19.70
CA PRO A 42 -11.81 -24.63 18.51
C PRO A 42 -12.45 -24.20 17.19
N ALA A 43 -13.77 -23.97 17.19
CA ALA A 43 -14.56 -23.55 16.03
C ALA A 43 -15.00 -22.08 16.12
N SER A 44 -14.36 -21.26 16.96
CA SER A 44 -14.68 -19.83 17.05
C SER A 44 -14.24 -19.10 15.77
N ALA A 45 -15.21 -18.78 14.90
CA ALA A 45 -14.96 -18.07 13.64
C ALA A 45 -14.29 -16.71 13.87
N GLU A 46 -14.78 -15.97 14.88
CA GLU A 46 -14.25 -14.65 15.23
C GLU A 46 -12.79 -14.73 15.70
N ALA A 47 -12.43 -15.71 16.52
CA ALA A 47 -11.05 -15.84 16.97
C ALA A 47 -10.09 -16.08 15.79
N TYR A 48 -10.48 -16.93 14.82
CA TYR A 48 -9.71 -17.12 13.59
C TYR A 48 -9.65 -15.85 12.74
N PHE A 49 -10.76 -15.12 12.63
CA PHE A 49 -10.81 -13.85 11.91
C PHE A 49 -9.84 -12.82 12.50
N LEU A 50 -9.85 -12.61 13.82
CA LEU A 50 -8.95 -11.69 14.52
C LEU A 50 -7.48 -12.09 14.40
N LEU A 51 -7.17 -13.38 14.49
CA LEU A 51 -5.82 -13.89 14.21
C LEU A 51 -5.41 -13.66 12.76
N GLY A 52 -6.34 -13.79 11.82
CA GLY A 52 -6.13 -13.49 10.41
C GLY A 52 -5.77 -12.02 10.18
N ILE A 53 -6.52 -11.09 10.80
CA ILE A 53 -6.20 -9.64 10.76
C ILE A 53 -4.80 -9.39 11.32
N LEU A 54 -4.51 -9.89 12.51
CA LEU A 54 -3.20 -9.74 13.15
C LEU A 54 -2.07 -10.22 12.25
N THR A 55 -2.25 -11.40 11.64
CA THR A 55 -1.26 -12.02 10.78
C THR A 55 -1.04 -11.22 9.48
N ALA A 56 -2.13 -10.68 8.92
CA ALA A 56 -2.06 -9.80 7.75
C ALA A 56 -1.36 -8.47 8.06
N ASP A 57 -1.56 -7.89 9.24
CA ASP A 57 -0.88 -6.66 9.68
C ASP A 57 0.64 -6.85 9.82
N HIS A 58 1.10 -8.08 10.07
CA HIS A 58 2.52 -8.45 10.06
C HIS A 58 3.04 -8.85 8.66
N GLY A 59 2.24 -8.65 7.61
CA GLY A 59 2.61 -8.90 6.21
C GLY A 59 2.55 -10.36 5.78
N ASN A 60 2.16 -11.30 6.66
CA ASN A 60 2.04 -12.72 6.29
C ASN A 60 0.66 -13.02 5.70
N HIS A 61 0.40 -12.50 4.50
CA HIS A 61 -0.89 -12.61 3.83
C HIS A 61 -1.29 -14.05 3.47
N ALA A 62 -0.34 -14.91 3.14
CA ALA A 62 -0.62 -16.32 2.86
C ALA A 62 -1.19 -17.03 4.11
N ARG A 63 -0.55 -16.84 5.27
CA ARG A 63 -1.05 -17.40 6.52
C ARG A 63 -2.35 -16.76 7.00
N ALA A 64 -2.53 -15.47 6.73
CA ALA A 64 -3.78 -14.79 7.03
C ALA A 64 -4.95 -15.41 6.26
N ILE A 65 -4.75 -15.76 4.98
CA ILE A 65 -5.76 -16.46 4.17
C ILE A 65 -6.14 -17.81 4.80
N ASP A 66 -5.17 -18.63 5.24
CA ASP A 66 -5.47 -19.89 5.96
C ASP A 66 -6.40 -19.67 7.17
N LEU A 67 -6.15 -18.59 7.92
CA LEU A 67 -6.93 -18.26 9.11
C LEU A 67 -8.34 -17.76 8.75
N PHE A 68 -8.46 -16.94 7.71
CA PHE A 68 -9.77 -16.55 7.20
C PHE A 68 -10.55 -17.75 6.65
N ASP A 69 -9.88 -18.72 6.01
CA ASP A 69 -10.53 -19.94 5.55
C ASP A 69 -11.02 -20.81 6.70
N ARG A 70 -10.30 -20.83 7.84
CA ARG A 70 -10.80 -21.48 9.07
C ARG A 70 -11.97 -20.73 9.68
N ALA A 71 -11.96 -19.40 9.66
CA ALA A 71 -13.11 -18.59 10.08
C ALA A 71 -14.34 -18.90 9.21
N LEU A 72 -14.16 -19.01 7.89
CA LEU A 72 -15.22 -19.31 6.93
C LEU A 72 -15.70 -20.76 6.98
N ALA A 73 -14.84 -21.70 7.37
CA ALA A 73 -15.24 -23.08 7.64
C ALA A 73 -16.12 -23.18 8.90
N ALA A 74 -15.92 -22.30 9.88
CA ALA A 74 -16.76 -22.22 11.08
C ALA A 74 -18.04 -21.41 10.85
N ASP A 75 -17.97 -20.34 10.06
CA ASP A 75 -19.11 -19.51 9.66
C ASP A 75 -18.96 -19.02 8.21
N ALA A 76 -19.66 -19.69 7.29
CA ALA A 76 -19.65 -19.34 5.87
C ALA A 76 -20.30 -17.96 5.58
N GLY A 77 -21.08 -17.42 6.52
CA GLY A 77 -21.73 -16.11 6.45
C GLY A 77 -20.86 -14.96 6.96
N HIS A 78 -19.60 -15.21 7.32
CA HIS A 78 -18.73 -14.19 7.89
C HIS A 78 -18.19 -13.22 6.83
N ALA A 79 -18.97 -12.19 6.50
CA ALA A 79 -18.63 -11.18 5.48
C ALA A 79 -17.27 -10.48 5.73
N GLY A 80 -16.94 -10.17 6.99
CA GLY A 80 -15.65 -9.61 7.38
C GLY A 80 -14.46 -10.50 6.98
N ALA A 81 -14.53 -11.81 7.24
CA ALA A 81 -13.47 -12.76 6.88
C ALA A 81 -13.29 -12.85 5.37
N LEU A 82 -14.37 -12.87 4.58
CA LEU A 82 -14.30 -12.81 3.11
C LEU A 82 -13.64 -11.50 2.63
N ALA A 83 -14.05 -10.34 3.17
CA ALA A 83 -13.48 -9.05 2.78
C ALA A 83 -11.97 -8.94 3.11
N HIS A 84 -11.55 -9.41 4.28
CA HIS A 84 -10.14 -9.41 4.67
C HIS A 84 -9.31 -10.49 3.96
N LYS A 85 -9.90 -11.64 3.61
CA LYS A 85 -9.30 -12.62 2.69
C LYS A 85 -9.03 -11.97 1.34
N ALA A 86 -10.04 -11.30 0.77
CA ALA A 86 -9.91 -10.58 -0.50
C ALA A 86 -8.81 -9.50 -0.44
N ARG A 87 -8.70 -8.76 0.68
CA ARG A 87 -7.61 -7.79 0.90
C ARG A 87 -6.24 -8.44 0.92
N SER A 88 -6.11 -9.63 1.51
CA SER A 88 -4.85 -10.38 1.53
C SER A 88 -4.50 -10.95 0.14
N LEU A 89 -5.50 -11.40 -0.63
CA LEU A 89 -5.33 -11.81 -2.02
C LEU A 89 -4.83 -10.66 -2.91
N ILE A 90 -5.33 -9.43 -2.71
CA ILE A 90 -4.77 -8.23 -3.38
C ILE A 90 -3.29 -8.04 -3.05
N ALA A 91 -2.90 -8.19 -1.79
CA ALA A 91 -1.50 -8.03 -1.37
C ALA A 91 -0.58 -9.10 -1.98
N LEU A 92 -1.13 -10.28 -2.32
CA LEU A 92 -0.44 -11.35 -3.04
C LEU A 92 -0.57 -11.25 -4.58
N LEU A 93 -1.10 -10.13 -5.10
CA LEU A 93 -1.33 -9.89 -6.52
C LEU A 93 -2.32 -10.88 -7.18
N GLN A 94 -3.11 -11.61 -6.40
CA GLN A 94 -4.15 -12.55 -6.87
C GLN A 94 -5.47 -11.82 -7.12
N ARG A 95 -5.44 -10.86 -8.05
CA ARG A 95 -6.54 -9.88 -8.26
C ARG A 95 -7.88 -10.52 -8.62
N ASP A 96 -7.91 -11.49 -9.52
CA ASP A 96 -9.17 -12.10 -9.98
C ASP A 96 -9.88 -12.87 -8.86
N GLU A 97 -9.11 -13.58 -8.04
CA GLU A 97 -9.66 -14.27 -6.87
C GLU A 97 -10.13 -13.27 -5.81
N ALA A 98 -9.35 -12.22 -5.56
CA ALA A 98 -9.74 -11.16 -4.64
C ALA A 98 -11.09 -10.53 -5.01
N VAL A 99 -11.32 -10.24 -6.29
CA VAL A 99 -12.59 -9.66 -6.76
C VAL A 99 -13.75 -10.63 -6.52
N ARG A 100 -13.61 -11.92 -6.88
CA ARG A 100 -14.65 -12.91 -6.62
C ARG A 100 -14.95 -13.06 -5.12
N THR A 101 -13.92 -13.10 -4.27
CA THR A 101 -14.10 -13.20 -2.82
C THR A 101 -14.77 -11.93 -2.24
N ALA A 102 -14.43 -10.74 -2.74
CA ALA A 102 -15.08 -9.50 -2.34
C ALA A 102 -16.55 -9.44 -2.80
N GLU A 103 -16.88 -10.00 -3.97
CA GLU A 103 -18.26 -10.13 -4.44
C GLU A 103 -19.08 -11.04 -3.54
N MET A 104 -18.50 -12.15 -3.08
CA MET A 104 -19.15 -13.02 -2.10
C MET A 104 -19.42 -12.27 -0.79
N ALA A 105 -18.43 -11.53 -0.26
CA ALA A 105 -18.62 -10.69 0.92
C ALA A 105 -19.72 -9.65 0.73
N ALA A 106 -19.72 -8.94 -0.41
CA ALA A 106 -20.74 -7.94 -0.70
C ALA A 106 -22.15 -8.52 -0.81
N ALA A 107 -22.28 -9.73 -1.37
CA ALA A 107 -23.57 -10.43 -1.50
C ALA A 107 -24.20 -10.81 -0.14
N LEU A 108 -23.40 -10.90 0.92
CA LEU A 108 -23.88 -11.10 2.30
C LEU A 108 -24.47 -9.83 2.93
N GLY A 109 -24.34 -8.67 2.28
CA GLY A 109 -24.91 -7.41 2.75
C GLY A 109 -24.33 -6.90 4.08
N PRO A 110 -22.99 -6.76 4.21
CA PRO A 110 -22.38 -6.32 5.46
C PRO A 110 -22.83 -4.90 5.83
N SER A 111 -23.08 -4.68 7.13
CA SER A 111 -23.39 -3.37 7.70
C SER A 111 -22.28 -2.82 8.60
N ASP A 112 -21.26 -3.63 8.90
CA ASP A 112 -20.09 -3.20 9.66
C ASP A 112 -19.25 -2.20 8.83
N PRO A 113 -18.96 -0.98 9.34
CA PRO A 113 -18.27 0.05 8.58
C PRO A 113 -16.86 -0.34 8.14
N LEU A 114 -16.14 -1.13 8.96
CA LEU A 114 -14.77 -1.55 8.64
C LEU A 114 -14.76 -2.59 7.50
N THR A 115 -15.74 -3.48 7.49
CA THR A 115 -15.95 -4.44 6.41
C THR A 115 -16.33 -3.72 5.11
N LEU A 116 -17.21 -2.72 5.18
CA LEU A 116 -17.59 -1.89 4.03
C LEU A 116 -16.39 -1.12 3.47
N ASP A 117 -15.61 -0.44 4.30
CA ASP A 117 -14.39 0.24 3.86
C ASP A 117 -13.38 -0.76 3.27
N THR A 118 -13.21 -1.93 3.88
CA THR A 118 -12.32 -2.99 3.36
C THR A 118 -12.74 -3.46 1.96
N LEU A 119 -14.04 -3.62 1.72
CA LEU A 119 -14.56 -3.93 0.38
C LEU A 119 -14.25 -2.81 -0.62
N GLY A 120 -14.45 -1.55 -0.22
CA GLY A 120 -14.02 -0.39 -1.00
C GLY A 120 -12.54 -0.44 -1.36
N VAL A 121 -11.67 -0.75 -0.39
CA VAL A 121 -10.22 -0.85 -0.58
C VAL A 121 -9.87 -1.96 -1.57
N VAL A 122 -10.52 -3.13 -1.44
CA VAL A 122 -10.30 -4.25 -2.36
C VAL A 122 -10.69 -3.87 -3.78
N PHE A 123 -11.88 -3.31 -3.99
CA PHE A 123 -12.32 -2.89 -5.32
C PHE A 123 -11.43 -1.79 -5.90
N SER A 124 -11.05 -0.77 -5.11
CA SER A 124 -10.12 0.27 -5.55
C SER A 124 -8.75 -0.29 -5.95
N ARG A 125 -8.16 -1.19 -5.16
CA ARG A 125 -6.86 -1.81 -5.50
C ARG A 125 -6.97 -2.79 -6.66
N ALA A 126 -8.15 -3.37 -6.87
CA ALA A 126 -8.49 -4.10 -8.07
C ALA A 126 -8.87 -3.17 -9.25
N GLY A 127 -8.60 -1.86 -9.19
CA GLY A 127 -8.86 -0.88 -10.26
C GLY A 127 -10.34 -0.65 -10.59
N LEU A 128 -11.26 -1.18 -9.77
CA LEU A 128 -12.70 -1.09 -9.94
C LEU A 128 -13.26 0.07 -9.09
N HIS A 129 -12.73 1.28 -9.27
CA HIS A 129 -13.03 2.44 -8.42
C HIS A 129 -14.52 2.80 -8.39
N ALA A 130 -15.23 2.69 -9.51
CA ALA A 130 -16.68 2.93 -9.56
C ALA A 130 -17.47 1.97 -8.67
N ARG A 131 -17.01 0.72 -8.52
CA ARG A 131 -17.62 -0.26 -7.61
C ARG A 131 -17.25 0.00 -6.15
N ALA A 132 -16.10 0.63 -5.87
CA ALA A 132 -15.65 0.93 -4.52
C ALA A 132 -16.44 2.08 -3.86
N VAL A 133 -16.80 3.12 -4.63
CA VAL A 133 -17.50 4.32 -4.14
C VAL A 133 -18.72 4.03 -3.24
N PRO A 134 -19.70 3.17 -3.63
CA PRO A 134 -20.86 2.91 -2.78
C PRO A 134 -20.51 2.25 -1.44
N PHE A 135 -19.44 1.45 -1.36
CA PHE A 135 -19.01 0.84 -0.11
C PHE A 135 -18.38 1.87 0.83
N TYR A 136 -17.56 2.78 0.32
CA TYR A 136 -17.05 3.89 1.13
C TYR A 136 -18.16 4.83 1.59
N ALA A 137 -19.14 5.13 0.72
CA ALA A 137 -20.31 5.92 1.10
C ALA A 137 -21.10 5.27 2.24
N ALA A 138 -21.32 3.95 2.15
CA ALA A 138 -22.00 3.19 3.21
C ALA A 138 -21.18 3.17 4.51
N ALA A 139 -19.86 3.00 4.45
CA ALA A 139 -18.99 3.06 5.62
C ALA A 139 -19.08 4.42 6.34
N ILE A 140 -19.05 5.52 5.59
CA ILE A 140 -19.21 6.89 6.11
C ILE A 140 -20.60 7.10 6.72
N ALA A 141 -21.66 6.60 6.07
CA ALA A 141 -23.03 6.72 6.58
C ALA A 141 -23.20 6.01 7.94
N CYS A 142 -22.50 4.90 8.15
CA CYS A 142 -22.52 4.18 9.42
C CYS A 142 -21.60 4.81 10.48
N ARG A 143 -20.44 5.36 10.07
CA ARG A 143 -19.47 5.99 10.98
C ARG A 143 -18.81 7.21 10.31
N PRO A 144 -19.40 8.41 10.47
CA PRO A 144 -18.95 9.61 9.76
C PRO A 144 -17.70 10.25 10.39
N ASP A 145 -17.29 9.84 11.58
CA ASP A 145 -16.17 10.39 12.36
C ASP A 145 -14.83 9.67 12.13
N GLU A 146 -14.75 8.77 11.14
CA GLU A 146 -13.51 8.09 10.75
C GLU A 146 -12.83 8.80 9.56
N PRO A 147 -11.69 9.50 9.75
CA PRO A 147 -11.02 10.25 8.68
C PRO A 147 -10.63 9.39 7.49
N ASN A 148 -10.20 8.14 7.75
CA ASN A 148 -9.73 7.24 6.69
C ASN A 148 -10.83 6.91 5.68
N PHE A 149 -12.08 6.81 6.12
CA PHE A 149 -13.21 6.51 5.22
C PHE A 149 -13.42 7.65 4.22
N HIS A 150 -13.35 8.90 4.68
CA HIS A 150 -13.44 10.08 3.83
C HIS A 150 -12.27 10.19 2.85
N TYR A 151 -11.04 9.91 3.31
CA TYR A 151 -9.88 9.87 2.42
C TYR A 151 -10.02 8.81 1.32
N ASN A 152 -10.37 7.58 1.70
CA ASN A 152 -10.52 6.48 0.74
C ASN A 152 -11.65 6.75 -0.27
N HIS A 153 -12.75 7.34 0.21
CA HIS A 153 -13.86 7.78 -0.63
C HIS A 153 -13.39 8.83 -1.63
N GLY A 154 -12.72 9.89 -1.17
CA GLY A 154 -12.18 10.95 -2.03
C GLY A 154 -11.23 10.41 -3.10
N ALA A 155 -10.32 9.51 -2.72
CA ALA A 155 -9.43 8.86 -3.66
C ALA A 155 -10.18 8.07 -4.74
N ALA A 156 -11.22 7.31 -4.36
CA ALA A 156 -12.03 6.58 -5.33
C ALA A 156 -12.83 7.51 -6.25
N LEU A 157 -13.40 8.60 -5.73
CA LEU A 157 -14.10 9.63 -6.51
C LEU A 157 -13.18 10.30 -7.53
N GLN A 158 -11.94 10.59 -7.12
CA GLN A 158 -10.93 11.20 -7.99
C GLN A 158 -10.65 10.31 -9.21
N PHE A 159 -10.47 9.00 -8.98
CA PHE A 159 -10.25 8.03 -10.07
C PHE A 159 -11.43 7.91 -11.04
N VAL A 160 -12.67 8.14 -10.57
CA VAL A 160 -13.86 8.14 -11.44
C VAL A 160 -14.21 9.52 -11.99
N GLY A 161 -13.40 10.55 -11.72
CA GLY A 161 -13.56 11.90 -12.27
C GLY A 161 -14.62 12.77 -11.58
N ARG A 162 -15.14 12.37 -10.42
CA ARG A 162 -16.15 13.13 -9.65
C ARG A 162 -15.47 14.19 -8.77
N MET A 163 -14.90 15.21 -9.40
CA MET A 163 -13.96 16.16 -8.77
C MET A 163 -14.58 17.03 -7.67
N ASP A 164 -15.82 17.50 -7.83
CA ASP A 164 -16.50 18.31 -6.79
C ASP A 164 -16.67 17.52 -5.49
N GLU A 165 -17.14 16.28 -5.61
CA GLU A 165 -17.30 15.38 -4.46
C GLU A 165 -15.95 14.92 -3.89
N THR A 166 -14.93 14.79 -4.73
CA THR A 166 -13.55 14.48 -4.30
C THR A 166 -13.05 15.53 -3.32
N ARG A 167 -13.21 16.81 -3.67
CA ARG A 167 -12.82 17.93 -2.79
C ARG A 167 -13.54 17.85 -1.45
N VAL A 168 -14.87 17.69 -1.47
CA VAL A 168 -15.69 17.60 -0.24
C VAL A 168 -15.22 16.45 0.66
N ALA A 169 -14.93 15.28 0.08
CA ALA A 169 -14.45 14.13 0.84
C ALA A 169 -13.07 14.38 1.48
N TYR A 170 -12.12 14.98 0.75
CA TYR A 170 -10.83 15.33 1.35
C TYR A 170 -10.94 16.42 2.41
N GLU A 171 -11.81 17.43 2.23
CA GLU A 171 -12.08 18.46 3.24
C GLU A 171 -12.72 17.86 4.52
N ALA A 172 -13.63 16.89 4.36
CA ALA A 172 -14.21 16.16 5.50
C ALA A 172 -13.15 15.35 6.26
N CYS A 173 -12.26 14.65 5.54
CA CYS A 173 -11.11 13.98 6.15
C CYS A 173 -10.26 14.97 6.97
N LEU A 174 -9.99 16.15 6.41
CA LEU A 174 -9.14 17.15 7.06
C LEU A 174 -9.80 17.91 8.20
N THR A 175 -11.14 17.93 8.24
CA THR A 175 -11.87 18.44 9.41
C THR A 175 -11.69 17.53 10.62
N LEU A 176 -11.65 16.21 10.40
CA LEU A 176 -11.46 15.21 11.46
C LEU A 176 -9.97 15.00 11.80
N ALA A 177 -9.09 15.09 10.80
CA ALA A 177 -7.64 14.94 10.95
C ALA A 177 -6.89 16.07 10.20
N PRO A 178 -6.72 17.26 10.82
CA PRO A 178 -6.14 18.44 10.16
C PRO A 178 -4.73 18.26 9.59
N ASN A 179 -3.97 17.31 10.12
CA ASN A 179 -2.60 17.00 9.72
C ASN A 179 -2.50 15.75 8.84
N ASP A 180 -3.60 15.23 8.28
CA ASP A 180 -3.53 14.08 7.36
C ASP A 180 -2.76 14.49 6.08
N THR A 181 -1.52 14.01 5.99
CA THR A 181 -0.59 14.37 4.93
C THR A 181 -1.06 13.88 3.55
N ARG A 182 -1.85 12.80 3.52
CA ARG A 182 -2.37 12.22 2.28
C ARG A 182 -3.51 13.08 1.73
N ALA A 183 -4.45 13.47 2.58
CA ALA A 183 -5.57 14.32 2.18
C ALA A 183 -5.12 15.73 1.80
N LEU A 184 -4.18 16.35 2.55
CA LEU A 184 -3.61 17.65 2.18
C LEU A 184 -2.91 17.59 0.81
N SER A 185 -2.05 16.60 0.61
CA SER A 185 -1.34 16.42 -0.66
C SER A 185 -2.32 16.21 -1.81
N ALA A 186 -3.33 15.35 -1.63
CA ALA A 186 -4.34 15.09 -2.65
C ALA A 186 -5.17 16.33 -2.99
N LEU A 187 -5.56 17.13 -1.99
CA LEU A 187 -6.29 18.38 -2.20
C LEU A 187 -5.45 19.38 -3.03
N VAL A 188 -4.17 19.52 -2.73
CA VAL A 188 -3.25 20.37 -3.50
C VAL A 188 -3.05 19.85 -4.93
N GLN A 189 -3.09 18.54 -5.16
CA GLN A 189 -3.00 17.97 -6.50
C GLN A 189 -4.22 18.29 -7.37
N ILE A 190 -5.43 18.29 -6.79
CA ILE A 190 -6.69 18.52 -7.53
C ILE A 190 -7.11 20.00 -7.58
N THR A 191 -6.37 20.89 -6.92
CA THR A 191 -6.70 22.32 -6.86
C THR A 191 -5.50 23.17 -7.24
N ARG A 192 -5.72 24.21 -8.05
CA ARG A 192 -4.68 25.20 -8.36
C ARG A 192 -4.51 26.13 -7.15
N GLN A 193 -3.28 26.25 -6.66
CA GLN A 193 -2.97 27.17 -5.56
C GLN A 193 -2.77 28.59 -6.10
N THR A 194 -3.19 29.59 -5.32
CA THR A 194 -3.04 31.02 -5.66
C THR A 194 -2.70 31.81 -4.40
N GLU A 195 -2.18 33.03 -4.57
CA GLU A 195 -1.92 33.94 -3.43
C GLU A 195 -3.16 34.15 -2.54
N ALA A 196 -4.34 34.23 -3.15
CA ALA A 196 -5.59 34.47 -2.43
C ALA A 196 -6.19 33.21 -1.78
N ALA A 197 -5.85 32.02 -2.29
CA ALA A 197 -6.38 30.75 -1.84
C ALA A 197 -5.36 29.63 -2.05
N ASN A 198 -4.72 29.21 -0.96
CA ASN A 198 -3.74 28.13 -0.95
C ASN A 198 -3.73 27.38 0.40
N GLU A 199 -3.16 26.20 0.38
CA GLU A 199 -3.01 25.31 1.54
C GLU A 199 -1.64 25.44 2.24
N VAL A 200 -0.79 26.40 1.86
CA VAL A 200 0.59 26.51 2.37
C VAL A 200 0.64 26.55 3.91
N PRO A 201 -0.15 27.36 4.63
CA PRO A 201 -0.09 27.38 6.09
C PRO A 201 -0.41 26.02 6.74
N ARG A 202 -1.39 25.30 6.19
CA ARG A 202 -1.78 23.97 6.70
C ARG A 202 -0.72 22.92 6.38
N LEU A 203 -0.13 22.99 5.19
CA LEU A 203 0.98 22.13 4.80
C LEU A 203 2.23 22.37 5.64
N GLU A 204 2.59 23.62 5.94
CA GLU A 204 3.72 23.93 6.82
C GLU A 204 3.51 23.40 8.25
N ALA A 205 2.31 23.55 8.79
CA ALA A 205 1.93 22.98 10.09
C ALA A 205 2.02 21.44 10.08
N ALA A 206 1.49 20.79 9.03
CA ALA A 206 1.58 19.35 8.87
C ALA A 206 3.03 18.87 8.71
N PHE A 207 3.86 19.59 7.96
CA PHE A 207 5.28 19.29 7.81
C PHE A 207 6.00 19.35 9.15
N ALA A 208 5.77 20.39 9.95
CA ALA A 208 6.37 20.51 11.28
C ALA A 208 5.96 19.34 12.19
N ALA A 209 4.68 18.97 12.19
CA ALA A 209 4.13 17.88 13.00
C ALA A 209 4.61 16.49 12.59
N THR A 210 4.84 16.25 11.29
CA THR A 210 5.13 14.92 10.73
C THR A 210 6.57 14.75 10.23
N SER A 211 7.41 15.79 10.34
CA SER A 211 8.80 15.79 9.88
C SER A 211 9.68 14.66 10.43
N GLN A 212 9.24 13.99 11.50
CA GLN A 212 9.93 12.83 12.05
C GLN A 212 9.81 11.57 11.19
N ASP A 213 8.76 11.43 10.40
CA ASP A 213 8.62 10.39 9.39
C ASP A 213 9.13 10.88 8.03
N ALA A 214 10.04 10.12 7.41
CA ALA A 214 10.67 10.54 6.15
C ALA A 214 9.71 10.53 4.96
N ASP A 215 8.72 9.65 4.94
CA ASP A 215 7.76 9.52 3.85
C ASP A 215 6.66 10.57 3.95
N ASP A 216 6.19 10.88 5.17
CA ASP A 216 5.26 11.98 5.40
C ASP A 216 5.91 13.34 5.12
N ALA A 217 7.14 13.56 5.60
CA ALA A 217 7.89 14.78 5.28
C ALA A 217 8.06 14.97 3.77
N LEU A 218 8.38 13.88 3.04
CA LEU A 218 8.50 13.90 1.60
C LEU A 218 7.17 14.25 0.92
N ARG A 219 6.06 13.61 1.35
CA ARG A 219 4.72 13.85 0.80
C ARG A 219 4.27 15.29 0.96
N VAL A 220 4.39 15.84 2.17
CA VAL A 220 3.98 17.22 2.46
C VAL A 220 4.89 18.21 1.76
N GLY A 221 6.20 17.97 1.75
CA GLY A 221 7.15 18.84 1.08
C GLY A 221 6.97 18.90 -0.45
N HIS A 222 6.59 17.80 -1.09
CA HIS A 222 6.20 17.81 -2.50
C HIS A 222 4.91 18.63 -2.74
N ALA A 223 3.94 18.55 -1.83
CA ALA A 223 2.74 19.36 -1.91
C ALA A 223 3.03 20.86 -1.72
N LEU A 224 3.92 21.23 -0.79
CA LEU A 224 4.41 22.60 -0.63
C LEU A 224 5.11 23.11 -1.90
N ALA A 225 5.99 22.28 -2.47
CA ALA A 225 6.67 22.63 -3.71
C ALA A 225 5.67 22.89 -4.85
N LYS A 226 4.67 22.02 -5.05
CA LYS A 226 3.61 22.25 -6.03
C LYS A 226 2.83 23.55 -5.74
N ALA A 227 2.50 23.81 -4.48
CA ALA A 227 1.75 25.01 -4.11
C ALA A 227 2.50 26.29 -4.46
N HIS A 228 3.79 26.34 -4.13
CA HIS A 228 4.66 27.46 -4.51
C HIS A 228 4.84 27.57 -6.02
N ASP A 229 4.98 26.45 -6.73
CA ASP A 229 5.09 26.43 -8.19
C ASP A 229 3.83 26.96 -8.89
N ASP A 230 2.63 26.55 -8.45
CA ASP A 230 1.34 27.06 -8.96
C ASP A 230 1.22 28.60 -8.82
N MET A 231 1.86 29.17 -7.79
CA MET A 231 1.93 30.61 -7.49
C MET A 231 3.09 31.34 -8.18
N GLY A 232 4.03 30.62 -8.81
CA GLY A 232 5.21 31.19 -9.47
C GLY A 232 6.43 31.41 -8.57
N HIS A 233 6.40 30.88 -7.33
CA HIS A 233 7.49 30.96 -6.35
C HIS A 233 8.52 29.83 -6.55
N ALA A 234 9.27 29.91 -7.65
CA ALA A 234 10.16 28.83 -8.08
C ALA A 234 11.31 28.54 -7.09
N GLU A 235 11.86 29.56 -6.44
CA GLU A 235 12.94 29.40 -5.46
C GLU A 235 12.45 28.68 -4.21
N GLU A 236 11.29 29.08 -3.68
CA GLU A 236 10.63 28.44 -2.54
C GLU A 236 10.21 27.01 -2.87
N ALA A 237 9.68 26.76 -4.07
CA ALA A 237 9.33 25.42 -4.52
C ALA A 237 10.56 24.50 -4.49
N LEU A 238 11.70 24.96 -5.02
CA LEU A 238 12.95 24.20 -5.00
C LEU A 238 13.48 24.00 -3.56
N ALA A 239 13.40 25.04 -2.72
CA ALA A 239 13.81 24.95 -1.31
C ALA A 239 13.00 23.89 -0.55
N TRP A 240 11.69 23.81 -0.78
CA TRP A 240 10.84 22.76 -0.20
C TRP A 240 11.20 21.37 -0.68
N LEU A 241 11.47 21.19 -1.98
CA LEU A 241 11.94 19.91 -2.50
C LEU A 241 13.25 19.46 -1.83
N GLN A 242 14.21 20.36 -1.67
CA GLN A 242 15.48 20.06 -0.99
C GLN A 242 15.26 19.68 0.47
N ARG A 243 14.47 20.48 1.22
CA ARG A 243 14.17 20.23 2.64
C ARG A 243 13.47 18.88 2.85
N ALA A 244 12.47 18.58 2.04
CA ALA A 244 11.71 17.34 2.13
C ALA A 244 12.54 16.10 1.80
N LYS A 245 13.42 16.22 0.79
CA LYS A 245 14.28 15.14 0.33
C LYS A 245 15.46 14.90 1.27
N ALA A 246 15.99 15.91 1.95
CA ALA A 246 17.18 15.79 2.80
C ALA A 246 17.12 14.60 3.78
N LYS A 247 15.97 14.39 4.42
CA LYS A 247 15.78 13.29 5.37
C LYS A 247 15.71 11.93 4.68
N LYS A 248 14.98 11.82 3.56
CA LYS A 248 14.93 10.57 2.78
C LYS A 248 16.31 10.23 2.24
N TRP A 249 17.05 11.20 1.73
CA TRP A 249 18.43 11.02 1.27
C TRP A 249 19.36 10.53 2.38
N ALA A 250 19.24 11.08 3.60
CA ALA A 250 20.02 10.59 4.74
C ALA A 250 19.73 9.12 5.10
N SER A 251 18.56 8.59 4.72
CA SER A 251 18.23 7.16 4.91
C SER A 251 18.76 6.25 3.80
N ILE A 252 19.15 6.80 2.65
CA ILE A 252 19.65 6.04 1.51
C ILE A 252 21.17 5.95 1.62
N ARG A 253 21.71 4.72 1.63
CA ARG A 253 23.16 4.47 1.53
C ARG A 253 23.62 4.58 0.08
N TYR A 254 23.49 5.76 -0.52
CA TYR A 254 23.99 6.04 -1.85
C TYR A 254 25.44 6.51 -1.78
N ASP A 255 26.31 5.93 -2.61
CA ASP A 255 27.72 6.27 -2.72
C ASP A 255 28.06 6.52 -4.19
N PRO A 256 28.17 7.80 -4.62
CA PRO A 256 28.53 8.15 -5.99
C PRO A 256 29.84 7.51 -6.46
N ALA A 257 30.82 7.34 -5.56
CA ALA A 257 32.12 6.78 -5.92
C ALA A 257 32.02 5.29 -6.26
N ARG A 258 31.07 4.58 -5.64
CA ARG A 258 30.79 3.18 -5.97
C ARG A 258 30.22 3.05 -7.38
N ASP A 259 29.30 3.92 -7.76
CA ASP A 259 28.71 3.93 -9.10
C ASP A 259 29.76 4.32 -10.14
N GLU A 260 30.55 5.36 -9.89
CA GLU A 260 31.66 5.75 -10.76
C GLU A 260 32.65 4.60 -10.97
N ALA A 261 33.07 3.93 -9.91
CA ALA A 261 33.95 2.76 -10.00
C ALA A 261 33.31 1.59 -10.77
N LEU A 262 32.00 1.39 -10.68
CA LEU A 262 31.27 0.39 -11.44
C LEU A 262 31.27 0.73 -12.94
N PHE A 263 31.01 1.99 -13.29
CA PHE A 263 31.02 2.44 -14.69
C PHE A 263 32.42 2.37 -15.30
N GLU A 264 33.45 2.82 -14.59
CA GLU A 264 34.86 2.72 -15.03
C GLU A 264 35.28 1.27 -15.30
N ARG A 265 34.95 0.35 -14.39
CA ARG A 265 35.24 -1.08 -14.61
C ARG A 265 34.49 -1.65 -15.81
N SER A 266 33.24 -1.23 -16.01
CA SER A 266 32.42 -1.66 -17.16
C SER A 266 33.01 -1.17 -18.48
N ALA A 267 33.50 0.08 -18.52
CA ALA A 267 34.19 0.63 -19.68
C ALA A 267 35.49 -0.13 -19.99
N HIS A 268 36.31 -0.42 -18.97
CA HIS A 268 37.52 -1.21 -19.13
C HIS A 268 37.22 -2.63 -19.65
N LEU A 269 36.19 -3.28 -19.13
CA LEU A 269 35.76 -4.60 -19.61
C LEU A 269 35.38 -4.55 -21.10
N ALA A 270 34.60 -3.54 -21.51
CA ALA A 270 34.21 -3.37 -22.89
C ALA A 270 35.42 -3.21 -23.83
N ASP A 271 36.42 -2.43 -23.43
CA ASP A 271 37.67 -2.29 -24.19
C ASP A 271 38.49 -3.60 -24.21
N THR A 272 38.45 -4.40 -23.15
CA THR A 272 39.12 -5.71 -23.09
C THR A 272 38.47 -6.74 -24.04
N LEU A 273 37.18 -6.59 -24.31
CA LEU A 273 36.42 -7.44 -25.22
C LEU A 273 36.54 -7.00 -26.68
N LYS A 274 36.99 -5.76 -26.92
CA LYS A 274 37.17 -5.16 -28.25
C LYS A 274 38.21 -5.95 -29.06
N GLY A 275 37.88 -6.25 -30.32
CA GLY A 275 38.79 -6.96 -31.23
C GLY A 275 38.88 -8.48 -31.03
N ARG A 276 38.11 -9.06 -30.10
CA ARG A 276 37.93 -10.52 -30.05
C ARG A 276 37.08 -10.97 -31.24
N SER A 277 37.54 -11.98 -31.97
CA SER A 277 36.73 -12.63 -33.00
C SER A 277 35.57 -13.40 -32.35
N GLY A 278 34.45 -13.48 -33.06
CA GLY A 278 33.32 -14.33 -32.66
C GLY A 278 33.73 -15.80 -32.58
N ALA A 279 32.88 -16.61 -31.95
CA ALA A 279 33.10 -18.05 -31.89
C ALA A 279 32.99 -18.69 -33.28
N ALA A 280 33.83 -19.70 -33.55
CA ALA A 280 33.81 -20.45 -34.82
C ALA A 280 32.60 -21.42 -34.95
N GLY A 281 31.74 -21.48 -33.93
CA GLY A 281 30.56 -22.35 -33.87
C GLY A 281 29.45 -21.73 -33.03
N PRO A 282 28.38 -22.50 -32.74
CA PRO A 282 27.26 -22.01 -31.93
C PRO A 282 27.75 -21.48 -30.58
N ALA A 283 27.37 -20.25 -30.25
CA ALA A 283 27.76 -19.59 -29.01
C ALA A 283 26.64 -18.69 -28.47
N PRO A 284 26.57 -18.50 -27.14
CA PRO A 284 25.59 -17.60 -26.54
C PRO A 284 25.93 -16.14 -26.88
N ILE A 285 24.89 -15.36 -27.19
CA ILE A 285 24.97 -13.90 -27.30
C ILE A 285 24.36 -13.33 -26.03
N PHE A 286 25.15 -12.58 -25.26
CA PHE A 286 24.65 -11.86 -24.09
C PHE A 286 24.32 -10.41 -24.46
N ILE A 287 23.10 -9.99 -24.14
CA ILE A 287 22.64 -8.61 -24.30
C ILE A 287 22.59 -7.99 -22.92
N THR A 288 23.51 -7.06 -22.64
CA THR A 288 23.62 -6.39 -21.34
C THR A 288 23.17 -4.94 -21.46
N GLY A 289 22.40 -4.45 -20.49
CA GLY A 289 21.95 -3.05 -20.43
C GLY A 289 21.27 -2.74 -19.12
N MET A 290 21.03 -1.46 -18.84
CA MET A 290 20.29 -1.06 -17.64
C MET A 290 18.80 -1.38 -17.80
N PRO A 291 18.02 -1.46 -16.70
CA PRO A 291 16.58 -1.57 -16.79
C PRO A 291 16.00 -0.52 -17.74
N ARG A 292 15.19 -0.98 -18.71
CA ARG A 292 14.50 -0.14 -19.71
C ARG A 292 15.40 0.49 -20.78
N THR A 293 16.63 0.00 -21.00
CA THR A 293 17.50 0.46 -22.11
C THR A 293 17.27 -0.31 -23.42
N GLY A 294 16.19 -1.08 -23.54
CA GLY A 294 15.82 -1.77 -24.77
C GLY A 294 16.56 -3.09 -25.04
N THR A 295 17.07 -3.77 -24.01
CA THR A 295 17.70 -5.10 -24.14
C THR A 295 16.77 -6.11 -24.83
N THR A 296 15.49 -6.13 -24.47
CA THR A 296 14.46 -6.96 -25.13
C THR A 296 14.23 -6.57 -26.60
N LEU A 297 14.41 -5.30 -26.96
CA LEU A 297 14.32 -4.85 -28.36
C LEU A 297 15.51 -5.37 -29.17
N VAL A 298 16.73 -5.28 -28.62
CA VAL A 298 17.94 -5.82 -29.24
C VAL A 298 17.84 -7.34 -29.41
N ASP A 299 17.28 -8.05 -28.43
CA ASP A 299 17.03 -9.49 -28.52
C ASP A 299 16.12 -9.83 -29.70
N ARG A 300 15.02 -9.08 -29.87
CA ARG A 300 14.11 -9.24 -31.01
C ARG A 300 14.76 -8.94 -32.36
N ILE A 301 15.64 -7.94 -32.42
CA ILE A 301 16.37 -7.62 -33.65
C ILE A 301 17.31 -8.78 -34.03
N LEU A 302 18.07 -9.31 -33.07
CA LEU A 302 19.03 -10.38 -33.31
C LEU A 302 18.35 -11.72 -33.61
N SER A 303 17.32 -12.08 -32.86
CA SER A 303 16.52 -13.30 -33.07
C SER A 303 15.65 -13.26 -34.34
N GLY A 304 15.58 -12.12 -35.03
CA GLY A 304 15.04 -12.04 -36.39
C GLY A 304 15.92 -12.74 -37.45
N HIS A 305 17.17 -13.06 -37.13
CA HIS A 305 18.07 -13.80 -38.02
C HIS A 305 17.91 -15.31 -37.85
N SER A 306 17.86 -16.07 -38.95
CA SER A 306 17.59 -17.52 -38.96
C SER A 306 18.59 -18.40 -38.20
N LEU A 307 19.78 -17.87 -37.91
CA LEU A 307 20.85 -18.54 -37.15
C LEU A 307 20.88 -18.17 -35.66
N VAL A 308 19.95 -17.33 -35.19
CA VAL A 308 19.92 -16.84 -33.81
C VAL A 308 18.58 -17.21 -33.18
N THR A 309 18.61 -17.72 -31.95
CA THR A 309 17.41 -18.03 -31.17
C THR A 309 17.50 -17.33 -29.83
N SER A 310 16.42 -16.66 -29.43
CA SER A 310 16.33 -16.02 -28.11
C SER A 310 16.31 -17.09 -27.02
N ALA A 311 17.19 -16.94 -26.03
CA ALA A 311 17.27 -17.81 -24.86
C ALA A 311 16.53 -17.26 -23.64
N GLY A 312 15.86 -16.09 -23.78
CA GLY A 312 15.18 -15.41 -22.68
C GLY A 312 16.09 -14.53 -21.83
N GLU A 313 15.49 -13.84 -20.85
CA GLU A 313 16.20 -12.96 -19.92
C GLU A 313 16.68 -13.75 -18.69
N LEU A 314 17.96 -13.59 -18.35
CA LEU A 314 18.55 -14.15 -17.13
C LEU A 314 18.56 -13.10 -16.01
N ALA A 315 18.11 -13.48 -14.82
CA ALA A 315 18.11 -12.59 -13.65
C ALA A 315 19.44 -12.63 -12.86
N ASP A 316 20.42 -13.42 -13.31
CA ASP A 316 21.63 -13.75 -12.56
C ASP A 316 22.61 -12.57 -12.39
N PHE A 317 22.45 -11.49 -13.17
CA PHE A 317 23.31 -10.30 -13.15
C PHE A 317 22.59 -9.01 -12.70
N GLY A 318 21.50 -9.13 -11.95
CA GLY A 318 20.84 -7.96 -11.36
C GLY A 318 21.77 -7.22 -10.38
N LEU A 319 22.09 -5.96 -10.69
CA LEU A 319 22.69 -5.02 -9.75
C LEU A 319 21.72 -4.68 -8.61
#